data_AF-A0A1M6CHK9-F1
#
_entry.id   AF-A0A1M6CHK9-F1
#
_cell.length_a   1.000
_cell.length_b   1.000
_cell.length_c   1.000
_cell.angle_alpha   90.00
_cell.angle_beta   90.00
_cell.angle_gamma   90.00
#
_symmetry.space_group_name_H-M   'P 1'
#
loop_
_entity.id
_entity.type
_entity.pdbx_description
1 polymer ?
#
loop_
_entity_poly.entity_id
_entity_poly.type
_entity_poly.pdbx_seq_one_letter_code
_entity_poly.pdbx_strand_id
1 'polypeptide(L)'
;MPIIEVESLTKCYKTLQKDSGIKNSLKSLFKREYKNILALDNISFNVEQGEMIGLIGLNGAGKTTLLKCLAGLIYPSKGEI
;
A
#
# COMPACT_ATOMS: atom_id res chain seq x y z
N MET A 1 -18.88 11.83 -16.00
CA MET A 1 -18.89 11.09 -14.73
C MET A 1 -17.63 10.27 -14.77
N PRO A 2 -16.74 10.43 -13.77
CA PRO A 2 -15.49 9.70 -13.76
C PRO A 2 -15.77 8.21 -13.80
N ILE A 3 -14.97 7.47 -14.57
CA ILE A 3 -15.06 6.01 -14.66
C ILE A 3 -14.28 5.33 -13.52
N ILE A 4 -13.35 6.07 -12.92
CA ILE A 4 -12.60 5.69 -11.73
C ILE A 4 -12.59 6.92 -10.82
N GLU A 5 -13.01 6.75 -9.58
CA GLU A 5 -13.01 7.79 -8.55
C GLU A 5 -12.30 7.23 -7.32
N VAL A 6 -11.24 7.89 -6.88
CA VAL A 6 -10.42 7.42 -5.77
C VAL A 6 -10.42 8.49 -4.70
N GLU A 7 -10.84 8.12 -3.49
CA GLU A 7 -10.91 9.04 -2.36
C GLU A 7 -10.10 8.55 -1.16
N SER A 8 -9.11 9.36 -0.75
CA SER A 8 -8.30 9.18 0.46
C SER A 8 -7.66 7.79 0.58
N LEU A 9 -7.29 7.21 -0.56
CA LEU A 9 -6.85 5.83 -0.67
C LEU A 9 -5.53 5.63 0.06
N THR A 10 -5.57 4.75 1.05
CA THR A 10 -4.41 4.41 1.87
C THR A 10 -4.23 2.90 1.91
N LYS A 11 -2.99 2.44 1.77
CA LYS A 11 -2.65 1.02 1.92
C LYS A 11 -1.45 0.86 2.84
N CYS A 12 -1.66 0.13 3.93
CA CYS A 12 -0.63 -0.25 4.87
C CYS A 12 -0.40 -1.76 4.85
N TYR A 13 0.87 -2.17 4.88
CA TYR A 13 1.28 -3.55 5.06
C TYR A 13 1.91 -3.73 6.45
N LYS A 14 1.45 -4.75 7.16
CA LYS A 14 2.04 -5.17 8.44
C LYS A 14 3.16 -6.16 8.14
N THR A 15 4.39 -5.75 8.36
CA THR A 15 5.57 -6.62 8.22
C THR A 15 6.11 -7.02 9.58
N LEU A 16 6.72 -8.20 9.65
CA LEU A 16 7.47 -8.62 10.83
C LEU A 16 8.79 -7.84 10.88
N GLN A 17 9.06 -7.22 12.02
CA GLN A 17 10.35 -6.60 12.25
C GLN A 17 11.31 -7.69 12.74
N LYS A 18 12.34 -7.97 11.93
CA LYS A 18 13.44 -8.85 12.33
C LYS A 18 14.63 -8.00 12.72
N ASP A 19 14.81 -7.80 14.01
CA ASP A 19 16.04 -7.20 14.52
C ASP A 19 17.18 -8.23 14.39
N SER A 20 18.34 -7.78 13.93
CA SER A 20 19.52 -8.63 13.75
C SER A 20 20.08 -9.11 15.11
N GLY A 21 20.66 -10.31 15.11
CA GLY A 21 21.32 -10.92 16.27
C GLY A 21 20.57 -12.11 16.89
N ILE A 22 21.33 -13.06 17.42
CA ILE A 22 20.84 -14.33 17.99
C ILE A 22 19.91 -14.07 19.19
N LYS A 23 20.25 -13.10 20.06
CA LYS A 23 19.43 -12.71 21.21
C LYS A 23 18.06 -12.17 20.79
N ASN A 24 18.00 -11.34 19.76
CA ASN A 24 16.74 -10.79 19.24
C ASN A 24 15.92 -11.85 18.50
N SER A 25 16.57 -12.80 17.83
CA SER A 25 15.90 -13.94 17.20
C SER A 25 15.19 -14.82 18.23
N LEU A 26 15.84 -15.15 19.35
CA LEU A 26 15.22 -15.86 20.47
C LEU A 26 14.08 -15.04 21.10
N LYS A 27 14.26 -13.73 21.29
CA LYS A 27 13.20 -12.84 21.81
C LYS A 27 11.98 -12.80 20.89
N SER A 28 12.18 -12.82 19.56
CA SER A 28 11.10 -12.81 18.56
C SER A 28 10.21 -14.06 18.60
N LEU A 29 10.69 -15.17 19.17
CA LEU A 29 9.89 -16.39 19.38
C LEU A 29 8.84 -16.18 20.48
N PHE A 30 9.15 -15.37 21.49
CA PHE A 30 8.25 -15.09 22.62
C PHE A 30 7.45 -13.79 22.44
N LYS A 31 7.97 -12.80 21.69
CA LYS A 31 7.29 -11.54 21.42
C LYS A 31 7.59 -11.06 19.99
N ARG A 32 6.61 -11.18 19.10
CA ARG A 32 6.71 -10.72 17.71
C ARG A 32 6.37 -9.24 17.62
N GLU A 33 7.33 -8.45 17.14
CA GLU A 33 7.13 -7.05 16.84
C GLU A 33 6.80 -6.87 15.35
N TYR A 34 5.79 -6.06 15.08
CA TYR A 34 5.34 -5.79 13.72
C TYR A 34 5.49 -4.30 13.44
N LYS A 35 5.97 -3.99 12.24
CA LYS A 35 6.02 -2.63 11.72
C LYS A 35 4.98 -2.46 10.63
N ASN A 36 4.34 -1.30 10.63
CA ASN A 36 3.44 -0.89 9.57
C ASN A 36 4.23 -0.11 8.52
N ILE A 37 4.14 -0.54 7.25
CA ILE A 37 4.74 0.14 6.10
C ILE A 37 3.60 0.74 5.29
N LEU A 38 3.63 2.06 5.10
CA LEU A 38 2.72 2.77 4.21
C LEU A 38 3.18 2.57 2.76
N ALA A 39 2.35 1.93 1.95
CA ALA A 39 2.59 1.73 0.53
C ALA A 39 1.83 2.73 -0.33
N LEU A 40 0.66 3.18 0.12
CA LEU A 40 -0.09 4.31 -0.43
C LEU A 40 -0.52 5.19 0.75
N ASP A 41 -0.43 6.50 0.60
CA ASP A 41 -0.71 7.46 1.65
C ASP A 41 -1.65 8.55 1.12
N ASN A 42 -2.91 8.47 1.53
CA ASN A 42 -3.96 9.46 1.26
C ASN A 42 -4.04 9.97 -0.20
N ILE A 43 -4.15 9.04 -1.15
CA ILE A 43 -4.22 9.36 -2.58
C ILE A 43 -5.67 9.62 -2.99
N SER A 44 -5.93 10.75 -3.65
CA SER A 44 -7.24 11.05 -4.27
C SER A 44 -7.06 11.54 -5.70
N PHE A 45 -7.82 10.96 -6.64
CA PHE A 45 -7.86 11.39 -8.03
C PHE A 45 -9.05 10.77 -8.75
N ASN A 46 -9.45 11.40 -9.86
CA ASN A 46 -10.51 10.92 -10.74
C ASN A 46 -9.94 10.67 -12.13
N VAL A 47 -10.51 9.71 -12.86
CA VAL A 47 -10.17 9.41 -14.26
C VAL A 47 -11.43 9.45 -15.10
N GLU A 48 -11.41 10.28 -16.13
CA GLU A 48 -12.54 10.42 -17.04
C GLU A 48 -12.50 9.37 -18.17
N GLN A 49 -13.64 9.15 -18.82
CA GLN A 49 -13.72 8.19 -19.92
C GLN A 49 -12.83 8.61 -21.09
N GLY A 50 -11.95 7.70 -21.53
CA GLY A 50 -11.02 7.94 -22.63
C GLY A 50 -9.71 8.63 -22.23
N GLU A 51 -9.55 8.96 -20.94
CA GLU A 51 -8.30 9.53 -20.42
C GLU A 51 -7.21 8.46 -20.30
N MET A 52 -5.96 8.85 -20.62
CA MET A 52 -4.78 8.00 -20.45
C MET A 52 -3.88 8.59 -19.38
N ILE A 53 -3.62 7.81 -18.33
CA ILE A 53 -2.78 8.23 -17.20
C ILE A 53 -1.49 7.40 -17.16
N GLY A 54 -0.36 8.09 -17.04
CA GLY A 54 0.94 7.48 -16.79
C GLY A 54 1.27 7.45 -15.30
N LEU A 55 1.48 6.25 -14.74
CA LEU A 55 1.91 6.08 -13.35
C LEU A 55 3.44 5.90 -13.27
N ILE A 56 4.15 6.95 -12.87
CA ILE A 56 5.62 6.99 -12.81
C ILE A 56 6.14 7.12 -11.37
N GLY A 57 7.40 6.71 -11.14
CA GLY A 57 8.05 6.81 -9.83
C GLY A 57 9.11 5.71 -9.62
N LEU A 58 9.89 5.83 -8.55
CA LEU A 58 10.95 4.86 -8.21
C LEU A 58 10.39 3.48 -7.79
N ASN A 59 11.25 2.48 -7.74
CA ASN A 59 10.90 1.18 -7.16
C ASN A 59 10.57 1.35 -5.67
N GLY A 60 9.48 0.71 -5.22
CA GLY A 60 8.97 0.86 -3.85
C GLY A 60 8.01 2.04 -3.64
N ALA A 61 7.81 2.93 -4.61
CA ALA A 61 6.92 4.09 -4.49
C ALA A 61 5.40 3.77 -4.47
N GLY A 62 5.01 2.49 -4.42
CA GLY A 62 3.59 2.10 -4.32
C GLY A 62 2.85 1.87 -5.65
N LYS A 63 3.48 2.05 -6.82
CA LYS A 63 2.83 1.93 -8.14
C LYS A 63 2.05 0.63 -8.35
N THR A 64 2.71 -0.51 -8.17
CA THR A 64 2.07 -1.83 -8.30
C THR A 64 0.99 -2.04 -7.25
N THR A 65 1.13 -1.46 -6.06
CA THR A 65 0.10 -1.49 -5.02
C THR A 65 -1.13 -0.72 -5.47
N LEU A 66 -0.98 0.50 -6.00
CA LEU A 66 -2.08 1.31 -6.53
C LEU A 66 -2.84 0.56 -7.64
N LEU A 67 -2.12 0.03 -8.64
CA LEU A 67 -2.74 -0.72 -9.74
C LEU A 67 -3.49 -1.96 -9.24
N LYS A 68 -2.94 -2.68 -8.24
CA LYS A 68 -3.63 -3.83 -7.65
C LYS A 68 -4.89 -3.42 -6.87
N CYS A 69 -4.90 -2.26 -6.21
CA CYS A 69 -6.09 -1.75 -5.56
C CYS A 69 -7.16 -1.40 -6.60
N LEU A 70 -6.80 -0.65 -7.65
CA LEU A 70 -7.72 -0.26 -8.73
C LEU A 70 -8.30 -1.47 -9.47
N ALA A 71 -7.50 -2.53 -9.66
CA ALA A 71 -7.94 -3.78 -10.28
C ALA A 71 -8.77 -4.68 -9.34
N GLY A 72 -9.05 -4.26 -8.10
CA GLY A 72 -9.79 -5.05 -7.12
C GLY A 72 -9.05 -6.28 -6.59
N LEU A 73 -7.75 -6.40 -6.85
CA LEU A 73 -6.92 -7.55 -6.44
C LEU A 73 -6.51 -7.48 -4.97
N ILE A 74 -6.44 -6.28 -4.41
CA ILE A 74 -6.19 -6.05 -2.99
C ILE A 74 -7.11 -4.95 -2.48
N TYR A 75 -7.62 -5.11 -1.26
CA TYR A 75 -8.42 -4.07 -0.63
C TYR A 75 -7.55 -2.95 -0.04
N PRO A 76 -7.98 -1.69 -0.11
CA PRO A 76 -7.33 -0.62 0.62
C PRO A 76 -7.43 -0.82 2.13
N SER A 77 -6.53 -0.17 2.87
CA SER A 77 -6.61 -0.11 4.34
C SER A 77 -7.56 0.98 4.81
N LYS A 78 -7.69 2.07 4.05
CA LYS A 78 -8.66 3.17 4.23
C LYS A 78 -8.97 3.81 2.88
N GLY A 79 -10.06 4.57 2.82
CA GLY A 79 -10.53 5.22 1.60
C GLY A 79 -11.28 4.25 0.68
N GLU A 80 -11.65 4.75 -0.48
CA GLU A 80 -12.47 4.04 -1.46
C GLU A 80 -12.00 4.27 -2.91
N ILE A 81 -12.43 3.36 -3.78
CA ILE A 81 -12.18 3.28 -5.24
C ILE A 81 -13.51 2.89 -5.89
#